data_AF-A0A970GWA5-F1
#
_entry.id   AF-A0A970GWA5-F1
#
_cell.length_a   1.000
_cell.length_b   1.000
_cell.length_c   1.000
_cell.angle_alpha   90.00
_cell.angle_beta   90.00
_cell.angle_gamma   90.00
#
_symmetry.space_group_name_H-M   'P 1'
#
loop_
_entity.id
_entity.type
_entity.pdbx_description
1 polymer ?
#
loop_
_entity_poly.entity_id
_entity_poly.type
_entity_poly.pdbx_seq_one_letter_code
_entity_poly.pdbx_strand_id
1 'polypeptide(L)'
;GAAALLWSLSPEAGFDVIKGALLEGVRADPDLHGWVKTGGHLDLAQAIGCLGRDWLLFDDPNATADRQHLSIPSLASGASYNTTLTVNDPPVLTFGTYQASILVNDREGLGNSTVPVTLTVNPRALPVIDSIEVVDDADGDGYPEPGESASLHIILRNAGSASIDDLKATLGPATCNYGYLGSRDIALPDGVYPVDFPAAPATNALFTLMVYDGTTLVAQLPVNVALRQAHAISGTVVGPGSQPVGGARVEVTGPHGAATVTADDGTFMLTGLPVAGDYDCRVMADGYARRSLAVTAPAEGLVITLDEPRIVRPPQRIEISVQQGMATQAVIEVANSGVSGYAFTALGASRARVGLFADGNGLGTLEPVLRQMGFAVDRYTNNFSVAHYFNPASGYNEIVQLVNYTWDDALLLNYAFVIIDLAGAGGAGRPVYDDEAAAYARYLERGGKLLITGVNPLSRPDNRALADLLGLGDDACDRVEEPGGQMIMAQAAGTPFVSLDAGDRVAVAAGSRDIAMPEPTGT
;
A
#
# COMPACT_ATOMS: atom_id res chain seq x y z
N GLY A 1 -42.06 7.95 -17.33
CA GLY A 1 -43.39 8.33 -17.84
C GLY A 1 -43.24 9.13 -19.12
N ALA A 2 -43.24 10.46 -19.03
CA ALA A 2 -43.11 11.37 -20.17
C ALA A 2 -41.90 11.08 -21.08
N ALA A 3 -40.70 10.92 -20.51
CA ALA A 3 -39.50 10.54 -21.27
C ALA A 3 -39.67 9.23 -22.06
N ALA A 4 -40.29 8.21 -21.45
CA ALA A 4 -40.54 6.93 -22.11
C ALA A 4 -41.59 7.04 -23.22
N LEU A 5 -42.59 7.93 -23.07
CA LEU A 5 -43.54 8.21 -24.15
C LEU A 5 -42.85 8.93 -25.32
N LEU A 6 -42.03 9.94 -25.04
CA LEU A 6 -41.26 10.64 -26.07
C LEU A 6 -40.31 9.68 -26.80
N TRP A 7 -39.62 8.79 -26.07
CA TRP A 7 -38.85 7.70 -26.67
C TRP A 7 -39.73 6.73 -27.47
N SER A 8 -40.95 6.40 -27.04
CA SER A 8 -41.81 5.53 -27.85
C SER A 8 -42.26 6.18 -29.17
N LEU A 9 -42.34 7.52 -29.20
CA LEU A 9 -42.66 8.31 -30.38
C LEU A 9 -41.42 8.61 -31.24
N SER A 10 -40.23 8.50 -30.67
CA SER A 10 -38.93 8.70 -31.33
C SER A 10 -37.91 7.71 -30.76
N PRO A 11 -37.99 6.41 -31.12
CA PRO A 11 -37.22 5.32 -30.47
C PRO A 11 -35.72 5.49 -30.58
N GLU A 12 -35.26 6.16 -31.64
CA GLU A 12 -33.86 6.38 -31.95
C GLU A 12 -33.29 7.66 -31.31
N ALA A 13 -34.12 8.46 -30.64
CA ALA A 13 -33.69 9.72 -30.05
C ALA A 13 -32.73 9.50 -28.87
N GLY A 14 -31.59 10.21 -28.89
CA GLY A 14 -30.64 10.20 -27.78
C GLY A 14 -31.21 10.81 -26.51
N PHE A 15 -30.60 10.47 -25.36
CA PHE A 15 -31.01 10.97 -24.04
C PHE A 15 -31.12 12.50 -23.98
N ASP A 16 -30.16 13.23 -24.56
CA ASP A 16 -30.15 14.69 -24.52
C ASP A 16 -31.26 15.33 -25.35
N VAL A 17 -31.68 14.68 -26.44
CA VAL A 17 -32.82 15.14 -27.27
C VAL A 17 -34.13 14.99 -26.50
N ILE A 18 -34.33 13.83 -25.85
CA ILE A 18 -35.52 13.59 -25.01
C ILE A 18 -35.53 14.54 -23.81
N LYS A 19 -34.38 14.74 -23.17
CA LYS A 19 -34.23 15.65 -22.04
C LYS A 19 -34.47 17.11 -22.45
N GLY A 20 -33.91 17.55 -23.57
CA GLY A 20 -34.12 18.89 -24.13
C GLY A 20 -35.59 19.17 -24.39
N ALA A 21 -36.25 18.26 -25.12
CA ALA A 21 -37.68 18.35 -25.40
C ALA A 21 -38.54 18.44 -24.12
N LEU A 22 -38.19 17.70 -23.07
CA LEU A 22 -38.88 17.75 -21.77
C LEU A 22 -38.64 19.04 -20.99
N LEU A 23 -37.45 19.63 -21.10
CA LEU A 23 -37.09 20.84 -20.37
C LEU A 23 -37.62 22.11 -21.07
N GLU A 24 -37.65 22.10 -22.39
CA GLU A 24 -38.11 23.22 -23.22
C GLU A 24 -39.62 23.20 -23.43
N GLY A 25 -40.24 22.01 -23.47
CA GLY A 25 -41.69 21.84 -23.55
C GLY A 25 -42.41 22.03 -22.21
N VAL A 26 -41.88 22.86 -21.32
CA VAL A 26 -42.47 23.14 -20.01
C VAL A 26 -43.47 24.29 -20.13
N ARG A 27 -44.68 24.09 -19.61
CA ARG A 27 -45.65 25.18 -19.48
C ARG A 27 -45.27 26.06 -18.30
N ALA A 28 -44.75 27.26 -18.60
CA ALA A 28 -44.29 28.22 -17.63
C ALA A 28 -45.36 28.54 -16.57
N ASP A 29 -44.93 28.64 -15.31
CA ASP A 29 -45.76 29.07 -14.18
C ASP A 29 -44.93 30.01 -13.29
N PRO A 30 -45.30 31.30 -13.19
CA PRO A 30 -44.57 32.28 -12.39
C PRO A 30 -44.36 31.86 -10.93
N ASP A 31 -45.30 31.09 -10.35
CA ASP A 31 -45.23 30.66 -8.96
C ASP A 31 -44.17 29.56 -8.73
N LEU A 32 -43.70 28.92 -9.80
CA LEU A 32 -42.67 27.89 -9.77
C LEU A 32 -41.27 28.43 -10.12
N HIS A 33 -41.15 29.73 -10.41
CA HIS A 33 -39.87 30.35 -10.74
C HIS A 33 -38.90 30.28 -9.55
N GLY A 34 -37.74 29.65 -9.74
CA GLY A 34 -36.74 29.42 -8.68
C GLY A 34 -37.00 28.21 -7.79
N TRP A 35 -38.18 27.58 -7.87
CA TRP A 35 -38.51 26.34 -7.14
C TRP A 35 -38.13 25.08 -7.93
N VAL A 36 -38.29 25.12 -9.25
CA VAL A 36 -37.86 24.05 -10.18
C VAL A 36 -37.00 24.64 -11.29
N LYS A 37 -36.09 23.82 -11.84
CA LYS A 37 -35.04 24.26 -12.77
C LYS A 37 -35.57 25.00 -14.01
N THR A 38 -36.77 24.65 -14.47
CA THR A 38 -37.41 25.21 -15.67
C THR A 38 -38.47 26.27 -15.36
N GLY A 39 -38.81 26.49 -14.08
CA GLY A 39 -39.83 27.47 -13.67
C GLY A 39 -41.25 27.19 -14.19
N GLY A 40 -41.65 25.91 -14.32
CA GLY A 40 -42.99 25.56 -14.80
C GLY A 40 -43.35 24.08 -14.68
N HIS A 41 -44.50 23.71 -15.23
CA HIS A 41 -45.05 22.35 -15.21
C HIS A 41 -44.60 21.53 -16.41
N LEU A 42 -44.33 20.23 -16.20
CA LEU A 42 -44.15 19.27 -17.29
C LEU A 42 -45.39 19.23 -18.19
N ASP A 43 -45.26 19.64 -19.46
CA ASP A 43 -46.33 19.61 -20.45
C ASP A 43 -45.93 18.68 -21.61
N LEU A 44 -46.55 17.51 -21.65
CA LEU A 44 -46.18 16.46 -22.61
C LEU A 44 -46.53 16.83 -24.04
N ALA A 45 -47.58 17.63 -24.27
CA ALA A 45 -47.96 18.05 -25.61
C ALA A 45 -46.96 19.06 -26.17
N GLN A 46 -46.50 20.01 -25.34
CA GLN A 46 -45.43 20.93 -25.70
C GLN A 46 -44.10 20.20 -25.89
N ALA A 47 -43.77 19.23 -25.02
CA ALA A 47 -42.56 18.43 -25.14
C ALA A 47 -42.54 17.57 -26.43
N ILE A 48 -43.69 17.00 -26.84
CA ILE A 48 -43.82 16.33 -28.14
C ILE A 48 -43.59 17.33 -29.28
N GLY A 49 -44.12 18.55 -29.16
CA GLY A 49 -43.88 19.62 -30.14
C GLY A 49 -42.42 20.09 -30.21
N CYS A 50 -41.62 19.86 -29.15
CA CYS A 50 -40.19 20.17 -29.12
C CYS A 50 -39.30 19.04 -29.70
N LEU A 51 -39.84 17.84 -29.90
CA LEU A 51 -39.11 16.77 -30.59
C LEU A 51 -38.87 17.15 -32.06
N GLY A 52 -37.60 17.32 -32.44
CA GLY A 52 -37.22 17.60 -33.83
C GLY A 52 -37.46 19.03 -34.29
N ARG A 53 -37.46 20.02 -33.38
CA ARG A 53 -37.67 21.44 -33.72
C ARG A 53 -36.49 22.14 -34.41
N ASP A 54 -35.26 21.65 -34.24
CA ASP A 54 -34.07 22.46 -34.58
C ASP A 54 -33.29 21.97 -35.81
N TRP A 55 -33.84 21.03 -36.57
CA TRP A 55 -33.19 20.57 -37.80
C TRP A 55 -33.57 21.38 -39.04
N LEU A 56 -34.51 22.32 -38.94
CA LEU A 56 -34.91 23.20 -40.04
C LEU A 56 -35.06 24.63 -39.53
N LEU A 57 -34.10 25.49 -39.81
CA LEU A 57 -34.00 26.85 -39.26
C LEU A 57 -33.84 27.87 -40.40
N PHE A 58 -34.40 29.06 -40.25
CA PHE A 58 -34.17 30.18 -41.17
C PHE A 58 -32.81 30.83 -40.93
N ASP A 59 -32.05 30.95 -42.01
CA ASP A 59 -30.79 31.67 -42.05
C ASP A 59 -30.99 33.04 -42.69
N ASP A 60 -31.60 33.94 -41.94
CA ASP A 60 -32.04 35.23 -42.40
C ASP A 60 -31.96 36.28 -41.29
N PRO A 61 -31.47 37.50 -41.56
CA PRO A 61 -31.44 38.60 -40.59
C PRO A 61 -32.81 38.98 -40.03
N ASN A 62 -33.90 38.69 -40.75
CA ASN A 62 -35.27 38.94 -40.32
C ASN A 62 -35.90 37.75 -39.57
N ALA A 63 -35.12 36.72 -39.27
CA ALA A 63 -35.57 35.60 -38.46
C ALA A 63 -35.64 35.99 -36.96
N THR A 64 -36.52 35.34 -36.22
CA THR A 64 -36.59 35.43 -34.76
C THR A 64 -35.33 34.83 -34.10
N ALA A 65 -35.13 35.09 -32.81
CA ALA A 65 -33.96 34.59 -32.09
C ALA A 65 -33.85 33.05 -32.08
N ASP A 66 -34.97 32.34 -32.15
CA ASP A 66 -35.04 30.87 -32.28
C ASP A 66 -34.86 30.38 -33.73
N ARG A 67 -34.75 31.30 -34.70
CA ARG A 67 -34.63 31.05 -36.14
C ARG A 67 -35.78 30.21 -36.74
N GLN A 68 -36.89 30.03 -36.04
CA GLN A 68 -38.03 29.23 -36.53
C GLN A 68 -39.10 30.09 -37.22
N HIS A 69 -39.09 31.40 -37.01
CA HIS A 69 -39.99 32.33 -37.68
C HIS A 69 -39.20 33.35 -38.50
N LEU A 70 -39.67 33.64 -39.71
CA LEU A 70 -39.10 34.62 -40.61
C LEU A 70 -40.09 35.76 -40.85
N SER A 71 -39.70 37.00 -40.53
CA SER A 71 -40.49 38.18 -40.86
C SER A 71 -40.17 38.67 -42.27
N ILE A 72 -40.99 38.27 -43.25
CA ILE A 72 -40.85 38.77 -44.63
C ILE A 72 -41.39 40.22 -44.70
N PRO A 73 -40.61 41.19 -45.22
CA PRO A 73 -41.06 42.57 -45.43
C PRO A 73 -42.14 42.67 -46.52
N SER A 74 -42.90 43.76 -46.55
CA SER A 74 -43.91 43.99 -47.58
C SER A 74 -43.28 44.00 -48.98
N LEU A 75 -43.72 43.10 -49.86
CA LEU A 75 -43.23 42.99 -51.24
C LEU A 75 -44.08 43.85 -52.17
N ALA A 76 -43.43 44.61 -53.05
CA ALA A 76 -44.12 45.29 -54.14
C ALA A 76 -44.65 44.28 -55.17
N SER A 77 -45.64 44.69 -55.97
CA SER A 77 -46.18 43.83 -57.04
C SER A 77 -45.06 43.35 -57.99
N GLY A 78 -44.97 42.04 -58.18
CA GLY A 78 -43.95 41.39 -59.00
C GLY A 78 -42.58 41.20 -58.33
N ALA A 79 -42.40 41.61 -57.07
CA ALA A 79 -41.16 41.36 -56.32
C ALA A 79 -41.15 39.98 -55.64
N SER A 80 -39.96 39.44 -55.42
CA SER A 80 -39.72 38.17 -54.72
C SER A 80 -38.84 38.37 -53.49
N TYR A 81 -39.00 37.52 -52.47
CA TYR A 81 -38.12 37.45 -51.31
C TYR A 81 -37.39 36.10 -51.31
N ASN A 82 -36.06 36.15 -51.20
CA ASN A 82 -35.23 34.94 -51.11
C ASN A 82 -34.72 34.80 -49.69
N THR A 83 -34.76 33.59 -49.15
CA THR A 83 -34.24 33.25 -47.83
C THR A 83 -33.55 31.89 -47.90
N THR A 84 -32.66 31.63 -46.95
CA THR A 84 -31.92 30.37 -46.84
C THR A 84 -32.41 29.60 -45.62
N LEU A 85 -32.37 28.27 -45.69
CA LEU A 85 -32.66 27.39 -44.57
C LEU A 85 -31.39 26.67 -44.17
N THR A 86 -31.04 26.72 -42.89
CA THR A 86 -30.07 25.81 -42.28
C THR A 86 -30.78 24.50 -41.96
N VAL A 87 -30.23 23.37 -42.42
CA VAL A 87 -30.81 22.05 -42.22
C VAL A 87 -29.84 21.16 -41.45
N ASN A 88 -30.27 20.61 -40.31
CA ASN A 88 -29.53 19.69 -39.46
C ASN A 88 -28.14 20.21 -39.04
N ASP A 89 -28.10 21.41 -38.46
CA ASP A 89 -26.89 22.02 -37.92
C ASP A 89 -27.13 22.50 -36.47
N PRO A 90 -26.46 21.90 -35.45
CA PRO A 90 -25.45 20.84 -35.57
C PRO A 90 -26.05 19.51 -36.08
N PRO A 91 -25.23 18.63 -36.70
CA PRO A 91 -25.71 17.39 -37.33
C PRO A 91 -26.06 16.32 -36.30
N VAL A 92 -27.21 16.48 -35.66
CA VAL A 92 -27.66 15.64 -34.53
C VAL A 92 -28.70 14.59 -34.92
N LEU A 93 -29.30 14.71 -36.11
CA LEU A 93 -30.31 13.76 -36.57
C LEU A 93 -29.69 12.38 -36.88
N THR A 94 -30.38 11.33 -36.45
CA THR A 94 -30.07 9.94 -36.81
C THR A 94 -30.59 9.60 -38.20
N PHE A 95 -30.14 8.47 -38.77
CA PHE A 95 -30.63 8.01 -40.07
C PHE A 95 -32.16 7.85 -40.07
N GLY A 96 -32.80 8.16 -41.20
CA GLY A 96 -34.25 8.08 -41.35
C GLY A 96 -34.84 9.22 -42.15
N THR A 97 -36.17 9.23 -42.24
CA THR A 97 -36.93 10.27 -42.93
C THR A 97 -37.64 11.16 -41.92
N TYR A 98 -37.43 12.46 -42.05
CA TYR A 98 -38.04 13.51 -41.24
C TYR A 98 -38.93 14.36 -42.13
N GLN A 99 -40.07 14.79 -41.61
CA GLN A 99 -41.00 15.64 -42.31
C GLN A 99 -41.25 16.91 -41.51
N ALA A 100 -41.30 18.04 -42.21
CA ALA A 100 -41.68 19.33 -41.68
C ALA A 100 -42.59 20.04 -42.69
N SER A 101 -43.15 21.16 -42.30
CA SER A 101 -43.93 22.01 -43.18
C SER A 101 -43.59 23.47 -42.90
N ILE A 102 -43.25 24.22 -43.95
CA ILE A 102 -43.08 25.66 -43.86
C ILE A 102 -44.42 26.29 -44.16
N LEU A 103 -44.96 27.01 -43.19
CA LEU A 103 -46.21 27.73 -43.32
C LEU A 103 -45.94 29.18 -43.70
N VAL A 104 -46.40 29.57 -44.89
CA VAL A 104 -46.33 30.95 -45.38
C VAL A 104 -47.73 31.55 -45.27
N ASN A 105 -47.92 32.41 -44.27
CA ASN A 105 -49.17 33.14 -44.06
C ASN A 105 -48.97 34.59 -44.44
N ASP A 106 -49.98 35.21 -45.04
CA ASP A 106 -50.04 36.67 -45.07
C ASP A 106 -50.50 37.22 -43.72
N ARG A 107 -50.18 38.49 -43.46
CA ARG A 107 -50.52 39.18 -42.19
C ARG A 107 -52.01 39.51 -42.03
N GLU A 108 -52.80 39.39 -43.10
CA GLU A 108 -54.21 39.77 -43.12
C GLU A 108 -55.17 38.56 -43.19
N GLY A 109 -54.64 37.33 -43.17
CA GLY A 109 -55.38 36.08 -43.26
C GLY A 109 -56.01 35.80 -44.63
N LEU A 110 -55.53 36.44 -45.71
CA LEU A 110 -56.11 36.37 -47.06
C LEU A 110 -55.67 35.10 -47.83
N GLY A 111 -54.66 34.37 -47.35
CA GLY A 111 -54.16 33.13 -47.91
C GLY A 111 -53.02 32.51 -47.09
N ASN A 112 -53.08 31.17 -46.94
CA ASN A 112 -52.03 30.37 -46.34
C ASN A 112 -51.48 29.41 -47.41
N SER A 113 -50.16 29.34 -47.53
CA SER A 113 -49.48 28.34 -48.35
C SER A 113 -48.64 27.44 -47.45
N THR A 114 -48.70 26.13 -47.68
CA THR A 114 -47.91 25.14 -46.95
C THR A 114 -46.91 24.51 -47.91
N VAL A 115 -45.63 24.62 -47.57
CA VAL A 115 -44.54 23.96 -48.30
C VAL A 115 -44.11 22.72 -47.51
N PRO A 116 -44.44 21.50 -47.96
CA PRO A 116 -43.97 20.29 -47.29
C PRO A 116 -42.46 20.12 -47.49
N VAL A 117 -41.76 19.80 -46.41
CA VAL A 117 -40.32 19.54 -46.40
C VAL A 117 -40.11 18.09 -45.99
N THR A 118 -39.40 17.32 -46.81
CA THR A 118 -38.95 15.96 -46.47
C THR A 118 -37.43 15.93 -46.45
N LEU A 119 -36.86 15.65 -45.28
CA LEU A 119 -35.43 15.42 -45.11
C LEU A 119 -35.19 13.91 -45.01
N THR A 120 -34.26 13.40 -45.81
CA THR A 120 -33.75 12.03 -45.65
C THR A 120 -32.32 12.11 -45.15
N VAL A 121 -32.09 11.61 -43.94
CA VAL A 121 -30.76 11.41 -43.37
C VAL A 121 -30.32 10.00 -43.73
N ASN A 122 -29.39 9.89 -44.68
CA ASN A 122 -28.90 8.59 -45.14
C ASN A 122 -28.02 7.94 -44.07
N PRO A 123 -28.07 6.61 -43.92
CA PRO A 123 -27.16 5.90 -43.03
C PRO A 123 -25.72 6.07 -43.52
N ARG A 124 -24.78 6.19 -42.57
CA ARG A 124 -23.35 6.37 -42.86
C ARG A 124 -22.54 5.57 -41.85
N ALA A 125 -21.53 4.85 -42.33
CA ALA A 125 -20.50 4.29 -41.47
C ALA A 125 -19.55 5.42 -41.06
N LEU A 126 -19.30 5.56 -39.76
CA LEU A 126 -18.41 6.60 -39.21
C LEU A 126 -17.49 5.95 -38.18
N PRO A 127 -16.47 5.19 -38.62
CA PRO A 127 -15.49 4.62 -37.71
C PRO A 127 -14.68 5.77 -37.09
N VAL A 128 -14.47 5.70 -35.78
CA VAL A 128 -13.60 6.60 -35.02
C VAL A 128 -12.76 5.76 -34.06
N ILE A 129 -11.63 6.30 -33.62
CA ILE A 129 -10.80 5.65 -32.60
C ILE A 129 -11.53 5.69 -31.27
N ASP A 130 -11.69 4.54 -30.63
CA ASP A 130 -12.25 4.41 -29.28
C ASP A 130 -11.12 4.51 -28.24
N SER A 131 -10.07 3.70 -28.41
CA SER A 131 -8.87 3.71 -27.57
C SER A 131 -7.63 3.20 -28.34
N ILE A 132 -6.45 3.48 -27.77
CA ILE A 132 -5.16 2.99 -28.24
C ILE A 132 -4.47 2.34 -27.05
N GLU A 133 -4.02 1.10 -27.22
CA GLU A 133 -3.29 0.36 -26.20
C GLU A 133 -1.88 0.03 -26.71
N VAL A 134 -0.89 0.18 -25.83
CA VAL A 134 0.50 -0.23 -26.08
C VAL A 134 0.64 -1.65 -25.56
N VAL A 135 0.88 -2.59 -26.48
CA VAL A 135 0.90 -4.03 -26.19
C VAL A 135 2.29 -4.50 -25.77
N ASP A 136 3.31 -3.92 -26.38
CA ASP A 136 4.71 -4.21 -26.14
C ASP A 136 5.54 -2.98 -26.56
N ASP A 137 6.57 -2.64 -25.78
CA ASP A 137 7.57 -1.61 -26.06
C ASP A 137 8.98 -2.18 -25.86
N ALA A 138 10.01 -1.43 -26.26
CA ALA A 138 11.36 -1.97 -26.36
C ALA A 138 11.98 -2.33 -24.99
N ASP A 139 11.55 -1.67 -23.91
CA ASP A 139 12.09 -1.85 -22.56
C ASP A 139 11.09 -2.46 -21.55
N GLY A 140 9.84 -2.71 -21.97
CA GLY A 140 8.81 -3.39 -21.18
C GLY A 140 8.15 -2.53 -20.11
N ASP A 141 8.32 -1.20 -20.15
CA ASP A 141 7.86 -0.29 -19.11
C ASP A 141 6.41 0.20 -19.32
N GLY A 142 5.84 -0.07 -20.49
CA GLY A 142 4.46 0.24 -20.87
C GLY A 142 4.26 1.65 -21.42
N TYR A 143 5.33 2.41 -21.68
CA TYR A 143 5.30 3.78 -22.16
C TYR A 143 6.18 3.97 -23.40
N PRO A 144 5.58 4.32 -24.55
CA PRO A 144 6.31 4.70 -25.75
C PRO A 144 7.32 5.83 -25.53
N GLU A 145 8.57 5.62 -25.94
CA GLU A 145 9.62 6.64 -25.84
C GLU A 145 10.16 7.10 -27.21
N PRO A 146 10.71 8.32 -27.32
CA PRO A 146 11.23 8.84 -28.57
C PRO A 146 12.41 8.01 -29.12
N GLY A 147 12.23 7.45 -30.31
CA GLY A 147 13.26 6.65 -31.00
C GLY A 147 13.13 5.15 -30.79
N GLU A 148 12.13 4.70 -30.03
CA GLU A 148 11.84 3.29 -29.83
C GLU A 148 10.80 2.75 -30.81
N SER A 149 10.66 1.43 -30.84
CA SER A 149 9.60 0.74 -31.56
C SER A 149 8.62 0.12 -30.56
N ALA A 150 7.32 0.14 -30.88
CA ALA A 150 6.28 -0.52 -30.08
C ALA A 150 5.20 -1.16 -30.94
N SER A 151 4.39 -2.00 -30.30
CA SER A 151 3.21 -2.63 -30.89
C SER A 151 1.93 -2.01 -30.33
N LEU A 152 1.06 -1.49 -31.21
CA LEU A 152 -0.20 -0.85 -30.82
C LEU A 152 -1.41 -1.71 -31.14
N HIS A 153 -2.39 -1.76 -30.23
CA HIS A 153 -3.78 -2.08 -30.57
C HIS A 153 -4.56 -0.78 -30.71
N ILE A 154 -5.22 -0.59 -31.86
CA ILE A 154 -6.10 0.56 -32.09
C ILE A 154 -7.51 0.04 -32.13
N ILE A 155 -8.33 0.39 -31.14
CA ILE A 155 -9.71 -0.07 -31.02
C ILE A 155 -10.62 0.94 -31.72
N LEU A 156 -11.53 0.44 -32.56
CA LEU A 156 -12.42 1.27 -33.36
C LEU A 156 -13.86 1.16 -32.86
N ARG A 157 -14.59 2.28 -32.88
CA ARG A 157 -16.04 2.31 -32.67
C ARG A 157 -16.75 2.93 -33.86
N ASN A 158 -17.96 2.48 -34.16
CA ASN A 158 -18.78 3.12 -35.18
C ASN A 158 -19.68 4.19 -34.57
N ALA A 159 -19.29 5.46 -34.73
CA ALA A 159 -20.14 6.59 -34.36
C ALA A 159 -21.32 6.80 -35.35
N GLY A 160 -21.37 6.01 -36.43
CA GLY A 160 -22.36 6.07 -37.48
C GLY A 160 -23.48 5.04 -37.33
N SER A 161 -24.33 5.00 -38.34
CA SER A 161 -25.56 4.19 -38.40
C SER A 161 -25.52 3.06 -39.42
N ALA A 162 -24.64 3.12 -40.43
CA ALA A 162 -24.43 2.00 -41.34
C ALA A 162 -23.35 1.08 -40.76
N SER A 163 -23.51 -0.23 -40.93
CA SER A 163 -22.46 -1.20 -40.60
C SER A 163 -21.29 -1.12 -41.58
N ILE A 164 -20.15 -1.67 -41.14
CA ILE A 164 -19.02 -2.00 -41.99
C ILE A 164 -18.88 -3.52 -41.97
N ASP A 165 -18.94 -4.16 -43.14
CA ASP A 165 -19.09 -5.61 -43.22
C ASP A 165 -17.74 -6.34 -43.30
N ASP A 166 -16.73 -5.74 -43.94
CA ASP A 166 -15.34 -6.26 -44.01
C ASP A 166 -14.35 -5.17 -43.56
N LEU A 167 -14.40 -4.82 -42.27
CA LEU A 167 -13.60 -3.76 -41.66
C LEU A 167 -12.12 -4.16 -41.56
N LYS A 168 -11.28 -3.42 -42.28
CA LYS A 168 -9.81 -3.53 -42.23
C LYS A 168 -9.22 -2.16 -41.98
N ALA A 169 -8.09 -2.09 -41.30
CA ALA A 169 -7.37 -0.82 -41.18
C ALA A 169 -5.87 -0.99 -41.30
N THR A 170 -5.22 -0.03 -41.96
CA THR A 170 -3.78 -0.03 -42.21
C THR A 170 -3.11 1.17 -41.56
N LEU A 171 -2.00 0.93 -40.87
CA LEU A 171 -1.13 1.95 -40.29
C LEU A 171 0.26 1.77 -40.91
N GLY A 172 0.66 2.69 -41.81
CA GLY A 172 1.87 2.51 -42.60
C GLY A 172 1.82 1.19 -43.40
N PRO A 173 2.80 0.28 -43.27
CA PRO A 173 2.82 -1.00 -43.98
C PRO A 173 1.97 -2.09 -43.32
N ALA A 174 1.54 -1.92 -42.07
CA ALA A 174 0.82 -2.94 -41.30
C ALA A 174 -0.69 -2.89 -41.58
N THR A 175 -1.33 -4.06 -41.62
CA THR A 175 -2.78 -4.23 -41.84
C THR A 175 -3.34 -5.16 -40.77
N CYS A 176 -4.44 -4.75 -40.12
CA CYS A 176 -5.21 -5.60 -39.22
C CYS A 176 -6.66 -5.70 -39.70
N ASN A 177 -7.29 -6.83 -39.41
CA ASN A 177 -8.70 -7.09 -39.66
C ASN A 177 -9.50 -6.92 -38.36
N TYR A 178 -10.70 -6.39 -38.48
CA TYR A 178 -11.65 -6.18 -37.38
C TYR A 178 -12.96 -6.94 -37.63
N GLY A 179 -13.19 -7.43 -38.86
CA GLY A 179 -14.40 -8.14 -39.24
C GLY A 179 -15.60 -7.22 -39.40
N TYR A 180 -16.70 -7.52 -38.71
CA TYR A 180 -17.94 -6.75 -38.78
C TYR A 180 -17.97 -5.68 -37.69
N LEU A 181 -18.32 -4.45 -38.07
CA LEU A 181 -18.57 -3.36 -37.13
C LEU A 181 -19.98 -2.80 -37.33
N GLY A 182 -20.89 -3.19 -36.43
CA GLY A 182 -22.27 -2.73 -36.43
C GLY A 182 -22.41 -1.27 -35.98
N SER A 183 -23.65 -0.76 -35.95
CA SER A 183 -23.90 0.61 -35.48
C SER A 183 -23.65 0.71 -33.97
N ARG A 184 -22.85 1.70 -33.56
CA ARG A 184 -22.43 1.93 -32.16
C ARG A 184 -21.64 0.79 -31.51
N ASP A 185 -21.24 -0.21 -32.29
CA ASP A 185 -20.38 -1.28 -31.82
C ASP A 185 -18.92 -0.82 -31.70
N ILE A 186 -18.15 -1.63 -30.99
CA ILE A 186 -16.70 -1.54 -30.83
C ILE A 186 -16.09 -2.81 -31.42
N ALA A 187 -15.02 -2.66 -32.20
CA ALA A 187 -14.24 -3.79 -32.72
C ALA A 187 -12.77 -3.67 -32.33
N LEU A 188 -12.21 -4.81 -31.94
CA LEU A 188 -10.79 -4.97 -31.66
C LEU A 188 -10.07 -5.51 -32.91
N PRO A 189 -8.81 -5.11 -33.14
CA PRO A 189 -8.01 -5.68 -34.23
C PRO A 189 -7.65 -7.13 -33.92
N ASP A 190 -7.46 -7.94 -34.97
CA ASP A 190 -6.96 -9.32 -34.89
C ASP A 190 -5.43 -9.43 -34.72
N GLY A 191 -4.73 -8.29 -34.63
CA GLY A 191 -3.29 -8.20 -34.47
C GLY A 191 -2.85 -6.82 -34.02
N VAL A 192 -1.52 -6.60 -34.04
CA VAL A 192 -0.89 -5.36 -33.61
C VAL A 192 -0.33 -4.55 -34.77
N TYR A 193 -0.26 -3.23 -34.59
CA TYR A 193 0.45 -2.33 -35.48
C TYR A 193 1.86 -2.05 -34.95
N PRO A 194 2.93 -2.60 -35.57
CA PRO A 194 4.28 -2.20 -35.24
C PRO A 194 4.52 -0.77 -35.72
N VAL A 195 5.02 0.08 -34.84
CA VAL A 195 5.36 1.48 -35.12
C VAL A 195 6.75 1.81 -34.63
N ASP A 196 7.46 2.63 -35.40
CA ASP A 196 8.69 3.28 -34.97
C ASP A 196 8.36 4.72 -34.60
N PHE A 197 8.76 5.12 -33.40
CA PHE A 197 8.54 6.47 -32.91
C PHE A 197 9.67 7.42 -33.35
N PRO A 198 9.35 8.70 -33.61
CA PRO A 198 10.36 9.70 -33.92
C PRO A 198 11.36 9.83 -32.78
N ALA A 199 12.64 10.02 -33.11
CA ALA A 199 13.69 10.25 -32.13
C ALA A 199 13.44 11.50 -31.27
N ALA A 200 14.09 11.55 -30.11
CA ALA A 200 14.07 12.73 -29.24
C ALA A 200 14.43 14.01 -30.01
N PRO A 201 13.79 15.17 -29.71
CA PRO A 201 12.98 15.46 -28.52
C PRO A 201 11.46 15.35 -28.73
N ALA A 202 10.97 14.41 -29.55
CA ALA A 202 9.53 14.25 -29.77
C ALA A 202 8.75 13.99 -28.47
N THR A 203 7.57 14.58 -28.33
CA THR A 203 6.66 14.37 -27.19
C THR A 203 5.36 13.68 -27.59
N ASN A 204 5.11 13.60 -28.90
CA ASN A 204 3.98 12.88 -29.48
C ASN A 204 4.40 12.30 -30.83
N ALA A 205 3.80 11.16 -31.19
CA ALA A 205 3.89 10.57 -32.52
C ALA A 205 2.51 10.61 -33.19
N LEU A 206 2.47 11.11 -34.43
CA LEU A 206 1.26 11.21 -35.23
C LEU A 206 1.34 10.26 -36.41
N PHE A 207 0.34 9.39 -36.51
CA PHE A 207 0.17 8.48 -37.64
C PHE A 207 -1.21 8.67 -38.27
N THR A 208 -1.40 8.12 -39.46
CA THR A 208 -2.71 8.11 -40.14
C THR A 208 -3.15 6.67 -40.32
N LEU A 209 -4.24 6.30 -39.65
CA LEU A 209 -4.90 5.02 -39.85
C LEU A 209 -5.87 5.13 -41.02
N MET A 210 -5.67 4.30 -42.04
CA MET A 210 -6.55 4.22 -43.20
C MET A 210 -7.53 3.08 -42.97
N VAL A 211 -8.83 3.37 -42.92
CA VAL A 211 -9.89 2.41 -42.59
C VAL A 211 -10.66 2.05 -43.85
N TYR A 212 -10.87 0.76 -44.11
CA TYR A 212 -11.47 0.20 -45.30
C TYR A 212 -12.67 -0.69 -44.99
N ASP A 213 -13.64 -0.69 -45.90
CA ASP A 213 -14.66 -1.73 -46.04
C ASP A 213 -14.34 -2.56 -47.30
N GLY A 214 -13.82 -3.76 -47.09
CA GLY A 214 -13.21 -4.56 -48.16
C GLY A 214 -12.01 -3.84 -48.77
N THR A 215 -12.20 -3.24 -49.95
CA THR A 215 -11.18 -2.46 -50.67
C THR A 215 -11.49 -0.96 -50.73
N THR A 216 -12.64 -0.54 -50.20
CA THR A 216 -13.10 0.86 -50.26
C THR A 216 -12.62 1.62 -49.03
N LEU A 217 -11.90 2.71 -49.21
CA LEU A 217 -11.51 3.59 -48.09
C LEU A 217 -12.74 4.32 -47.53
N VAL A 218 -13.03 4.14 -46.25
CA VAL A 218 -14.19 4.74 -45.56
C VAL A 218 -13.81 5.84 -44.58
N ALA A 219 -12.60 5.84 -44.02
CA ALA A 219 -12.10 6.91 -43.16
C ALA A 219 -10.58 7.01 -43.13
N GLN A 220 -10.09 8.20 -42.76
CA GLN A 220 -8.70 8.47 -42.40
C GLN A 220 -8.70 9.05 -40.99
N LEU A 221 -8.11 8.35 -40.04
CA LEU A 221 -8.16 8.70 -38.62
C LEU A 221 -6.76 9.08 -38.11
N PRO A 222 -6.59 10.25 -37.47
CA PRO A 222 -5.33 10.61 -36.84
C PRO A 222 -5.11 9.75 -35.59
N VAL A 223 -4.02 9.00 -35.56
CA VAL A 223 -3.57 8.23 -34.39
C VAL A 223 -2.52 9.08 -33.68
N ASN A 224 -2.82 9.52 -32.46
CA ASN A 224 -1.92 10.32 -31.65
C ASN A 224 -1.46 9.51 -30.44
N VAL A 225 -0.15 9.26 -30.35
CA VAL A 225 0.47 8.54 -29.25
C VAL A 225 1.37 9.50 -28.49
N ALA A 226 1.10 9.70 -27.21
CA ALA A 226 1.97 10.49 -26.34
C ALA A 226 3.26 9.72 -26.05
N LEU A 227 4.40 10.40 -26.17
CA LEU A 227 5.71 9.82 -25.89
C LEU A 227 6.22 10.30 -24.53
N ARG A 228 6.77 9.38 -23.73
CA ARG A 228 7.43 9.69 -22.47
C ARG A 228 8.93 9.87 -22.69
N GLN A 229 9.54 10.85 -22.05
CA GLN A 229 11.01 10.96 -22.08
C GLN A 229 11.61 10.00 -21.05
N ALA A 230 12.46 9.06 -21.49
CA ALA A 230 13.41 8.41 -20.59
C ALA A 230 14.59 9.32 -20.31
N HIS A 231 14.95 9.36 -19.03
CA HIS A 231 16.23 9.86 -18.59
C HIS A 231 17.09 8.69 -18.08
N ALA A 232 18.40 8.87 -18.18
CA ALA A 232 19.36 7.89 -17.71
C ALA A 232 20.32 8.50 -16.68
N ILE A 233 20.79 7.67 -15.76
CA ILE A 233 21.89 7.98 -14.84
C ILE A 233 22.99 6.95 -15.07
N SER A 234 24.17 7.41 -15.49
CA SER A 234 25.32 6.54 -15.77
C SER A 234 26.59 6.99 -15.05
N GLY A 235 27.47 6.04 -14.77
CA GLY A 235 28.71 6.33 -14.09
C GLY A 235 29.55 5.10 -13.76
N THR A 236 30.53 5.29 -12.88
CA THR A 236 31.41 4.26 -12.33
C THR A 236 31.41 4.32 -10.82
N VAL A 237 31.39 3.14 -10.19
CA VAL A 237 31.63 2.99 -8.76
C VAL A 237 33.08 2.56 -8.56
N VAL A 238 33.81 3.32 -7.75
CA VAL A 238 35.21 3.09 -7.46
C VAL A 238 35.46 2.98 -5.97
N GLY A 239 36.45 2.18 -5.60
CA GLY A 239 36.95 2.07 -4.25
C GLY A 239 38.18 2.96 -4.03
N PRO A 240 38.87 2.77 -2.90
CA PRO A 240 40.12 3.43 -2.60
C PRO A 240 41.18 3.22 -3.69
N GLY A 241 41.93 4.27 -4.02
CA GLY A 241 42.92 4.23 -5.11
C GLY A 241 42.31 4.10 -6.52
N SER A 242 41.03 4.50 -6.67
CA SER A 242 40.28 4.49 -7.93
C SER A 242 40.16 3.10 -8.57
N GLN A 243 40.17 2.04 -7.77
CA GLN A 243 39.94 0.69 -8.25
C GLN A 243 38.46 0.49 -8.56
N PRO A 244 38.08 -0.13 -9.70
CA PRO A 244 36.68 -0.37 -10.01
C PRO A 244 36.04 -1.35 -9.01
N VAL A 245 34.78 -1.11 -8.65
CA VAL A 245 34.01 -1.99 -7.77
C VAL A 245 32.89 -2.64 -8.58
N GLY A 246 33.12 -3.88 -9.03
CA GLY A 246 32.09 -4.71 -9.67
C GLY A 246 31.15 -5.37 -8.69
N GLY A 247 29.91 -5.62 -9.10
CA GLY A 247 28.88 -6.24 -8.26
C GLY A 247 28.25 -5.31 -7.23
N ALA A 248 28.56 -4.00 -7.25
CA ALA A 248 27.92 -3.01 -6.39
C ALA A 248 26.48 -2.78 -6.84
N ARG A 249 25.53 -2.83 -5.92
CA ARG A 249 24.14 -2.48 -6.19
C ARG A 249 23.97 -0.97 -6.12
N VAL A 250 23.55 -0.38 -7.23
CA VAL A 250 23.21 1.05 -7.36
C VAL A 250 21.70 1.17 -7.46
N GLU A 251 21.08 1.94 -6.59
CA GLU A 251 19.64 2.18 -6.64
C GLU A 251 19.32 3.66 -6.47
N VAL A 252 18.28 4.13 -7.13
CA VAL A 252 17.76 5.49 -7.00
C VAL A 252 16.34 5.46 -6.48
N THR A 253 16.00 6.45 -5.66
CA THR A 253 14.66 6.68 -5.12
C THR A 253 14.29 8.15 -5.30
N GLY A 254 13.00 8.48 -5.38
CA GLY A 254 12.54 9.83 -5.68
C GLY A 254 11.21 9.79 -6.45
N PRO A 255 11.05 10.56 -7.55
CA PRO A 255 9.88 10.51 -8.43
C PRO A 255 9.61 9.11 -9.01
N HIS A 256 10.68 8.33 -9.17
CA HIS A 256 10.65 6.93 -9.62
C HIS A 256 11.77 6.15 -8.93
N GLY A 257 11.63 4.82 -8.83
CA GLY A 257 12.61 3.94 -8.23
C GLY A 257 13.21 3.00 -9.25
N ALA A 258 14.54 2.94 -9.35
CA ALA A 258 15.24 2.03 -10.25
C ALA A 258 16.50 1.47 -9.58
N ALA A 259 16.96 0.30 -10.01
CA ALA A 259 18.18 -0.32 -9.50
C ALA A 259 18.93 -1.09 -10.57
N THR A 260 20.25 -1.12 -10.45
CA THR A 260 21.17 -1.86 -11.31
C THR A 260 22.35 -2.39 -10.51
N VAL A 261 23.21 -3.19 -11.14
CA VAL A 261 24.44 -3.72 -10.55
C VAL A 261 25.61 -3.32 -11.43
N THR A 262 26.71 -2.89 -10.82
CA THR A 262 27.91 -2.52 -11.58
C THR A 262 28.53 -3.72 -12.27
N ALA A 263 29.02 -3.52 -13.49
CA ALA A 263 29.85 -4.49 -14.21
C ALA A 263 31.23 -4.63 -13.53
N ASP A 264 32.04 -5.60 -13.97
CA ASP A 264 33.37 -5.88 -13.40
C ASP A 264 34.33 -4.68 -13.47
N ASP A 265 34.12 -3.77 -14.42
CA ASP A 265 34.86 -2.51 -14.56
C ASP A 265 34.28 -1.35 -13.72
N GLY A 266 33.31 -1.64 -12.85
CA GLY A 266 32.64 -0.70 -11.97
C GLY A 266 31.59 0.17 -12.66
N THR A 267 31.36 0.02 -13.97
CA THR A 267 30.37 0.83 -14.70
C THR A 267 28.95 0.44 -14.33
N PHE A 268 28.04 1.41 -14.33
CA PHE A 268 26.60 1.20 -14.18
C PHE A 268 25.81 2.13 -15.10
N MET A 269 24.60 1.69 -15.43
CA MET A 269 23.61 2.47 -16.16
C MET A 269 22.23 2.18 -15.56
N LEU A 270 21.52 3.24 -15.18
CA LEU A 270 20.11 3.23 -14.83
C LEU A 270 19.35 3.92 -15.97
N THR A 271 18.48 3.19 -16.66
CA THR A 271 17.62 3.70 -17.75
C THR A 271 16.16 3.78 -17.30
N GLY A 272 15.28 4.30 -18.16
CA GLY A 272 13.83 4.29 -17.95
C GLY A 272 13.33 5.25 -16.86
N LEU A 273 14.07 6.32 -16.53
CA LEU A 273 13.60 7.29 -15.53
C LEU A 273 12.59 8.26 -16.16
N PRO A 274 11.29 8.23 -15.76
CA PRO A 274 10.21 8.98 -16.41
C PRO A 274 10.30 10.50 -16.26
N VAL A 275 11.04 10.96 -15.25
CA VAL A 275 11.02 12.34 -14.78
C VAL A 275 12.46 12.83 -14.64
N ALA A 276 12.81 13.89 -15.36
CA ALA A 276 14.02 14.65 -15.10
C ALA A 276 13.93 15.33 -13.73
N GLY A 277 15.03 15.34 -12.99
CA GLY A 277 15.06 15.94 -11.66
C GLY A 277 15.88 15.14 -10.66
N ASP A 278 15.74 15.48 -9.39
CA ASP A 278 16.60 14.97 -8.32
C ASP A 278 16.13 13.59 -7.82
N TYR A 279 17.09 12.69 -7.65
CA TYR A 279 16.94 11.36 -7.10
C TYR A 279 17.95 11.15 -5.96
N ASP A 280 17.55 10.41 -4.93
CA ASP A 280 18.44 9.89 -3.90
C ASP A 280 19.05 8.58 -4.38
N CYS A 281 20.34 8.61 -4.73
CA CYS A 281 21.13 7.46 -5.14
C CYS A 281 21.78 6.80 -3.92
N ARG A 282 21.61 5.48 -3.79
CA ARG A 282 22.26 4.64 -2.78
C ARG A 282 23.09 3.57 -3.46
N VAL A 283 24.34 3.43 -3.03
CA VAL A 283 25.28 2.42 -3.54
C VAL A 283 25.74 1.53 -2.40
N MET A 284 25.71 0.22 -2.63
CA MET A 284 26.05 -0.80 -1.64
C MET A 284 26.91 -1.89 -2.28
N ALA A 285 28.02 -2.25 -1.65
CA ALA A 285 28.88 -3.35 -2.04
C ALA A 285 29.43 -4.05 -0.79
N ASP A 286 29.67 -5.36 -0.89
CA ASP A 286 30.26 -6.12 0.22
C ASP A 286 31.68 -5.64 0.52
N GLY A 287 31.99 -5.47 1.81
CA GLY A 287 33.30 -4.93 2.25
C GLY A 287 33.39 -3.40 2.23
N TYR A 288 32.39 -2.70 1.70
CA TYR A 288 32.36 -1.25 1.62
C TYR A 288 31.28 -0.63 2.53
N ALA A 289 31.51 0.62 2.95
CA ALA A 289 30.48 1.43 3.57
C ALA A 289 29.41 1.81 2.54
N ARG A 290 28.14 1.79 2.97
CA ARG A 290 27.03 2.28 2.12
C ARG A 290 27.20 3.76 1.86
N ARG A 291 26.98 4.17 0.61
CA ARG A 291 27.03 5.56 0.18
C ARG A 291 25.65 6.03 -0.26
N SER A 292 25.27 7.23 0.14
CA SER A 292 24.08 7.92 -0.35
C SER A 292 24.44 9.31 -0.86
N LEU A 293 23.88 9.71 -2.01
CA LEU A 293 24.05 11.05 -2.60
C LEU A 293 22.81 11.44 -3.41
N ALA A 294 22.56 12.74 -3.55
CA ALA A 294 21.58 13.24 -4.50
C ALA A 294 22.19 13.31 -5.91
N VAL A 295 21.40 12.92 -6.93
CA VAL A 295 21.78 12.92 -8.34
C VAL A 295 20.61 13.47 -9.17
N THR A 296 20.88 14.41 -10.08
CA THR A 296 19.86 14.95 -10.99
C THR A 296 19.88 14.19 -12.31
N ALA A 297 18.77 13.57 -12.70
CA ALA A 297 18.60 12.92 -14.00
C ALA A 297 18.23 13.94 -15.10
N PRO A 298 18.75 13.82 -16.34
CA PRO A 298 19.75 12.84 -16.77
C PRO A 298 21.16 13.20 -16.27
N ALA A 299 21.96 12.18 -15.97
CA ALA A 299 23.34 12.34 -15.52
C ALA A 299 24.26 11.33 -16.21
N GLU A 300 25.41 11.77 -16.70
CA GLU A 300 26.41 10.89 -17.32
C GLU A 300 27.78 11.04 -16.67
N GLY A 301 28.53 9.94 -16.62
CA GLY A 301 29.92 9.94 -16.15
C GLY A 301 30.08 10.24 -14.65
N LEU A 302 29.08 9.92 -13.83
CA LEU A 302 29.19 10.01 -12.37
C LEU A 302 30.33 9.13 -11.86
N VAL A 303 31.11 9.63 -10.91
CA VAL A 303 32.11 8.83 -10.20
C VAL A 303 31.70 8.76 -8.73
N ILE A 304 31.33 7.57 -8.28
CA ILE A 304 30.89 7.32 -6.91
C ILE A 304 32.00 6.55 -6.18
N THR A 305 32.64 7.21 -5.21
CA THR A 305 33.67 6.57 -4.39
C THR A 305 33.04 5.90 -3.16
N LEU A 306 33.32 4.61 -2.97
CA LEU A 306 33.00 3.85 -1.78
C LEU A 306 34.19 3.77 -0.83
N ASP A 307 33.90 3.91 0.46
CA ASP A 307 34.88 3.73 1.52
C ASP A 307 34.98 2.25 1.91
N GLU A 308 36.20 1.78 2.21
CA GLU A 308 36.46 0.37 2.60
C GLU A 308 36.91 0.29 4.07
N PRO A 309 35.98 0.42 5.05
CA PRO A 309 36.30 0.23 6.45
C PRO A 309 36.40 -1.26 6.80
N ARG A 310 37.39 -1.62 7.63
CA ARG A 310 37.56 -3.01 8.06
C ARG A 310 37.94 -3.11 9.53
N ILE A 311 37.01 -3.54 10.37
CA ILE A 311 37.29 -3.83 11.79
C ILE A 311 38.24 -5.03 11.89
N VAL A 312 39.39 -4.83 12.52
CA VAL A 312 40.26 -5.91 12.97
C VAL A 312 39.58 -6.63 14.13
N ARG A 313 39.47 -7.95 14.03
CA ARG A 313 38.81 -8.84 14.99
C ARG A 313 39.20 -8.50 16.43
N PRO A 314 38.34 -7.85 17.23
CA PRO A 314 38.60 -7.69 18.66
C PRO A 314 38.67 -9.08 19.32
N PRO A 315 39.27 -9.21 20.52
CA PRO A 315 39.37 -10.49 21.22
C PRO A 315 37.99 -11.16 21.33
N GLN A 316 37.90 -12.43 20.90
CA GLN A 316 36.62 -13.17 20.90
C GLN A 316 36.12 -13.52 22.31
N ARG A 317 37.00 -13.46 23.30
CA ARG A 317 36.69 -13.71 24.71
C ARG A 317 37.61 -12.90 25.59
N ILE A 318 37.04 -12.31 26.64
CA ILE A 318 37.79 -11.62 27.70
C ILE A 318 37.46 -12.33 29.01
N GLU A 319 38.47 -12.88 29.67
CA GLU A 319 38.35 -13.48 31.00
C GLU A 319 39.05 -12.57 32.02
N ILE A 320 38.33 -12.14 33.05
CA ILE A 320 38.83 -11.21 34.07
C ILE A 320 38.48 -11.79 35.44
N SER A 321 39.44 -11.80 36.35
CA SER A 321 39.21 -12.10 37.77
C SER A 321 39.38 -10.81 38.58
N VAL A 322 38.39 -10.49 39.42
CA VAL A 322 38.41 -9.32 40.30
C VAL A 322 37.97 -9.73 41.69
N GLN A 323 38.63 -9.20 42.72
CA GLN A 323 38.25 -9.45 44.11
C GLN A 323 36.98 -8.68 44.46
N GLN A 324 36.18 -9.20 45.39
CA GLN A 324 34.96 -8.54 45.86
C GLN A 324 35.26 -7.13 46.37
N GLY A 325 34.46 -6.15 45.92
CA GLY A 325 34.61 -4.73 46.29
C GLY A 325 35.73 -3.99 45.55
N MET A 326 36.48 -4.65 44.68
CA MET A 326 37.56 -4.03 43.89
C MET A 326 37.08 -3.74 42.47
N ALA A 327 37.60 -2.68 41.87
CA ALA A 327 37.46 -2.40 40.44
C ALA A 327 38.71 -2.87 39.70
N THR A 328 38.54 -3.25 38.43
CA THR A 328 39.64 -3.57 37.52
C THR A 328 39.36 -2.98 36.15
N GLN A 329 40.38 -2.83 35.33
CA GLN A 329 40.27 -2.34 33.96
C GLN A 329 40.76 -3.41 32.99
N ALA A 330 40.04 -3.60 31.89
CA ALA A 330 40.49 -4.40 30.75
C ALA A 330 40.46 -3.52 29.50
N VAL A 331 41.52 -3.62 28.71
CA VAL A 331 41.65 -2.87 27.46
C VAL A 331 41.08 -3.71 26.32
N ILE A 332 40.21 -3.12 25.51
CA ILE A 332 39.74 -3.68 24.24
C ILE A 332 40.31 -2.82 23.14
N GLU A 333 41.08 -3.42 22.25
CA GLU A 333 41.56 -2.74 21.05
C GLU A 333 40.55 -2.94 19.92
N VAL A 334 40.07 -1.83 19.37
CA VAL A 334 39.29 -1.79 18.13
C VAL A 334 40.11 -1.01 17.12
N ALA A 335 40.54 -1.70 16.06
CA ALA A 335 41.36 -1.09 15.02
C ALA A 335 40.64 -1.15 13.68
N ASN A 336 40.78 -0.09 12.89
CA ASN A 336 40.41 -0.08 11.48
C ASN A 336 41.63 -0.50 10.65
N SER A 337 41.56 -1.69 10.07
CA SER A 337 42.49 -2.17 9.03
C SER A 337 42.10 -1.75 7.62
N GLY A 338 40.97 -1.04 7.48
CA GLY A 338 40.54 -0.45 6.22
C GLY A 338 41.40 0.75 5.85
N VAL A 339 41.30 1.16 4.59
CA VAL A 339 42.04 2.30 4.05
C VAL A 339 41.27 3.63 4.17
N SER A 340 39.97 3.57 4.48
CA SER A 340 39.12 4.73 4.75
C SER A 340 38.85 4.91 6.25
N GLY A 341 38.79 6.16 6.72
CA GLY A 341 38.36 6.47 8.09
C GLY A 341 36.89 6.10 8.33
N TYR A 342 36.57 5.57 9.51
CA TYR A 342 35.21 5.14 9.84
C TYR A 342 34.96 5.21 11.34
N ALA A 343 33.76 5.66 11.73
CA ALA A 343 33.35 5.74 13.13
C ALA A 343 32.71 4.41 13.55
N PHE A 344 33.26 3.78 14.59
CA PHE A 344 32.72 2.56 15.17
C PHE A 344 32.03 2.86 16.50
N THR A 345 30.97 2.11 16.81
CA THR A 345 30.30 2.16 18.11
C THR A 345 30.43 0.79 18.77
N ALA A 346 30.90 0.77 20.02
CA ALA A 346 30.92 -0.43 20.86
C ALA A 346 29.84 -0.32 21.94
N LEU A 347 29.05 -1.37 22.11
CA LEU A 347 27.97 -1.41 23.10
C LEU A 347 28.23 -2.52 24.12
N GLY A 348 28.35 -2.14 25.39
CA GLY A 348 28.45 -3.07 26.51
C GLY A 348 27.05 -3.43 27.01
N ALA A 349 26.69 -4.71 26.99
CA ALA A 349 25.43 -5.21 27.55
C ALA A 349 25.73 -6.25 28.64
N SER A 350 25.50 -5.89 29.90
CA SER A 350 25.65 -6.81 31.03
C SER A 350 24.54 -7.86 31.01
N ARG A 351 24.93 -9.13 30.93
CA ARG A 351 24.00 -10.25 30.97
C ARG A 351 23.57 -10.54 32.41
N ALA A 352 22.35 -10.24 32.79
CA ALA A 352 21.82 -10.61 34.10
C ALA A 352 21.70 -12.15 34.23
N ARG A 353 22.00 -12.69 35.42
CA ARG A 353 21.84 -14.13 35.74
C ARG A 353 20.49 -14.37 36.40
N VAL A 354 19.78 -15.40 35.95
CA VAL A 354 18.50 -15.87 36.49
C VAL A 354 18.66 -17.29 37.01
N GLY A 355 18.28 -17.53 38.26
CA GLY A 355 18.28 -18.85 38.87
C GLY A 355 16.88 -19.47 38.79
N LEU A 356 16.76 -20.65 38.19
CA LEU A 356 15.51 -21.42 38.13
C LEU A 356 15.61 -22.58 39.12
N PHE A 357 14.84 -22.57 40.20
CA PHE A 357 14.83 -23.59 41.23
C PHE A 357 13.50 -24.33 41.21
N ALA A 358 13.52 -25.59 40.84
CA ALA A 358 12.31 -26.40 40.77
C ALA A 358 12.43 -27.63 41.65
N ASP A 359 11.34 -27.97 42.33
CA ASP A 359 11.21 -29.23 43.07
C ASP A 359 11.20 -30.46 42.13
N GLY A 360 11.02 -30.24 40.83
CA GLY A 360 11.13 -31.24 39.76
C GLY A 360 11.68 -30.62 38.47
N ASN A 361 10.99 -30.83 37.34
CA ASN A 361 11.39 -30.32 36.02
C ASN A 361 10.54 -29.15 35.48
N GLY A 362 9.60 -28.61 36.29
CA GLY A 362 8.57 -27.67 35.84
C GLY A 362 9.07 -26.39 35.16
N LEU A 363 10.24 -25.88 35.56
CA LEU A 363 10.81 -24.64 35.02
C LEU A 363 11.69 -24.84 33.77
N GLY A 364 11.87 -26.07 33.27
CA GLY A 364 12.75 -26.35 32.14
C GLY A 364 12.37 -25.63 30.84
N THR A 365 11.09 -25.33 30.64
CA THR A 365 10.58 -24.63 29.45
C THR A 365 10.95 -23.14 29.43
N LEU A 366 11.25 -22.54 30.58
CA LEU A 366 11.64 -21.12 30.67
C LEU A 366 13.10 -20.88 30.27
N GLU A 367 13.96 -21.89 30.39
CA GLU A 367 15.39 -21.79 30.06
C GLU A 367 15.67 -21.27 28.63
N PRO A 368 15.10 -21.85 27.55
CA PRO A 368 15.32 -21.36 26.18
C PRO A 368 14.74 -19.96 25.95
N VAL A 369 13.58 -19.64 26.53
CA VAL A 369 12.92 -18.34 26.39
C VAL A 369 13.77 -17.24 27.03
N LEU A 370 14.20 -17.44 28.27
CA LEU A 370 15.04 -16.48 28.99
C LEU A 370 16.41 -16.31 28.31
N ARG A 371 16.97 -17.39 27.74
CA ARG A 371 18.22 -17.29 26.95
C ARG A 371 18.05 -16.49 25.66
N GLN A 372 16.93 -16.64 24.95
CA GLN A 372 16.60 -15.83 23.77
C GLN A 372 16.41 -14.35 24.13
N MET A 373 15.85 -14.07 25.31
CA MET A 373 15.75 -12.71 25.87
C MET A 373 17.11 -12.14 26.33
N GLY A 374 18.18 -12.94 26.28
CA GLY A 374 19.52 -12.51 26.63
C GLY A 374 19.91 -12.75 28.09
N PHE A 375 19.16 -13.47 28.92
CA PHE A 375 19.58 -13.79 30.30
C PHE A 375 20.54 -14.98 30.36
N ALA A 376 21.50 -14.96 31.28
CA ALA A 376 22.25 -16.16 31.67
C ALA A 376 21.38 -16.95 32.63
N VAL A 377 21.21 -18.26 32.43
CA VAL A 377 20.22 -19.05 33.16
C VAL A 377 20.86 -20.31 33.70
N ASP A 378 20.79 -20.48 35.01
CA ASP A 378 21.19 -21.69 35.74
C ASP A 378 19.94 -22.38 36.28
N ARG A 379 19.84 -23.69 36.04
CA ARG A 379 18.66 -24.49 36.40
C ARG A 379 19.02 -25.52 37.46
N TYR A 380 18.32 -25.48 38.57
CA TYR A 380 18.42 -26.40 39.70
C TYR A 380 17.12 -27.20 39.80
N THR A 381 17.22 -28.52 39.65
CA THR A 381 16.08 -29.44 39.71
C THR A 381 16.12 -30.25 41.00
N ASN A 382 14.96 -30.74 41.45
CA ASN A 382 14.83 -31.48 42.71
C ASN A 382 15.29 -30.64 43.90
N ASN A 383 14.94 -29.35 43.91
CA ASN A 383 15.21 -28.48 45.05
C ASN A 383 14.56 -28.99 46.34
N PHE A 384 13.52 -29.82 46.22
CA PHE A 384 12.88 -30.50 47.33
C PHE A 384 13.01 -32.02 47.16
N SER A 385 13.40 -32.70 48.24
CA SER A 385 13.55 -34.16 48.25
C SER A 385 13.05 -34.76 49.55
N VAL A 386 12.52 -35.98 49.49
CA VAL A 386 12.10 -36.76 50.66
C VAL A 386 13.16 -37.82 50.93
N ALA A 387 13.81 -37.76 52.08
CA ALA A 387 14.92 -38.63 52.47
C ALA A 387 14.58 -39.43 53.73
N HIS A 388 15.02 -40.69 53.77
CA HIS A 388 15.05 -41.46 55.00
C HIS A 388 16.25 -41.00 55.83
N TYR A 389 16.00 -40.39 56.98
CA TYR A 389 16.98 -39.86 57.90
C TYR A 389 16.90 -40.62 59.23
N PHE A 390 18.04 -41.11 59.71
CA PHE A 390 18.10 -41.65 61.06
C PHE A 390 18.32 -40.52 62.05
N ASN A 391 17.33 -40.24 62.89
CA ASN A 391 17.43 -39.22 63.92
C ASN A 391 18.20 -39.78 65.12
N PRO A 392 19.44 -39.31 65.38
CA PRO A 392 20.28 -39.85 66.44
C PRO A 392 19.80 -39.48 67.84
N ALA A 393 18.93 -38.47 67.97
CA ALA A 393 18.36 -38.07 69.25
C ALA A 393 17.11 -38.90 69.62
N SER A 394 16.28 -39.28 68.64
CA SER A 394 15.10 -40.11 68.86
C SER A 394 15.39 -41.61 68.69
N GLY A 395 16.45 -41.99 67.97
CA GLY A 395 16.83 -43.37 67.69
C GLY A 395 15.97 -44.06 66.62
N TYR A 396 15.18 -43.31 65.85
CA TYR A 396 14.30 -43.84 64.81
C TYR A 396 14.67 -43.34 63.41
N ASN A 397 14.34 -44.15 62.40
CA ASN A 397 14.34 -43.69 61.01
C ASN A 397 13.09 -42.85 60.78
N GLU A 398 13.30 -41.59 60.44
CA GLU A 398 12.30 -40.59 60.12
C GLU A 398 12.36 -40.30 58.62
N ILE A 399 11.21 -40.03 58.02
CA ILE A 399 11.15 -39.52 56.65
C ILE A 399 11.17 -38.00 56.76
N VAL A 400 12.29 -37.39 56.38
CA VAL A 400 12.46 -35.93 56.41
C VAL A 400 12.40 -35.37 55.01
N GLN A 401 11.90 -34.15 54.90
CA GLN A 401 11.92 -33.42 53.64
C GLN A 401 13.07 -32.41 53.69
N LEU A 402 13.84 -32.34 52.61
CA LEU A 402 15.06 -31.56 52.51
C LEU A 402 14.97 -30.60 51.34
N VAL A 403 15.29 -29.34 51.62
CA VAL A 403 15.53 -28.31 50.62
C VAL A 403 17.01 -28.35 50.25
N ASN A 404 17.33 -28.50 48.97
CA ASN A 404 18.68 -28.77 48.49
C ASN A 404 19.47 -27.49 48.15
N TYR A 405 18.81 -26.45 47.66
CA TYR A 405 19.50 -25.25 47.15
C TYR A 405 19.01 -23.95 47.78
N THR A 406 17.70 -23.76 47.91
CA THR A 406 17.11 -22.45 48.24
C THR A 406 17.21 -22.06 49.72
N TRP A 407 17.75 -22.93 50.57
CA TRP A 407 18.13 -22.60 51.95
C TRP A 407 19.45 -21.80 52.03
N ASP A 408 20.26 -21.82 50.97
CA ASP A 408 21.55 -21.11 50.89
C ASP A 408 21.37 -19.74 50.21
N ASP A 409 21.31 -18.68 51.01
CA ASP A 409 21.25 -17.31 50.50
C ASP A 409 22.51 -16.91 49.72
N ALA A 410 23.68 -17.50 50.02
CA ALA A 410 24.90 -17.22 49.27
C ALA A 410 24.77 -17.70 47.82
N LEU A 411 24.06 -18.81 47.59
CA LEU A 411 23.73 -19.28 46.26
C LEU A 411 22.75 -18.33 45.55
N LEU A 412 21.67 -17.92 46.23
CA LEU A 412 20.65 -17.03 45.66
C LEU A 412 21.23 -15.67 45.25
N LEU A 413 22.18 -15.14 46.03
CA LEU A 413 22.84 -13.85 45.77
C LEU A 413 23.71 -13.82 44.50
N ASN A 414 23.94 -14.97 43.84
CA ASN A 414 24.58 -15.00 42.51
C ASN A 414 23.63 -14.59 41.37
N TYR A 415 22.33 -14.43 41.66
CA TYR A 415 21.29 -14.22 40.66
C TYR A 415 20.61 -12.86 40.83
N ALA A 416 20.46 -12.13 39.73
CA ALA A 416 19.69 -10.88 39.71
C ALA A 416 18.18 -11.14 39.86
N PHE A 417 17.73 -12.33 39.46
CA PHE A 417 16.34 -12.78 39.57
C PHE A 417 16.31 -14.27 39.88
N VAL A 418 15.43 -14.68 40.79
CA VAL A 418 15.23 -16.06 41.20
C VAL A 418 13.78 -16.45 40.94
N ILE A 419 13.57 -17.54 40.18
CA ILE A 419 12.26 -18.14 39.94
C ILE A 419 12.22 -19.49 40.64
N ILE A 420 11.21 -19.71 41.46
CA ILE A 420 11.08 -20.91 42.29
C ILE A 420 9.74 -21.55 42.03
N ASP A 421 9.76 -22.86 41.79
CA ASP A 421 8.56 -23.69 41.62
C ASP A 421 8.36 -24.55 42.87
N LEU A 422 7.34 -24.21 43.66
CA LEU A 422 6.92 -24.88 44.88
C LEU A 422 5.86 -25.96 44.64
N ALA A 423 5.72 -26.48 43.42
CA ALA A 423 4.74 -27.51 43.11
C ALA A 423 4.91 -28.81 43.94
N GLY A 424 6.07 -29.05 44.57
CA GLY A 424 6.32 -30.23 45.40
C GLY A 424 6.26 -31.56 44.64
N ALA A 425 6.40 -32.68 45.36
CA ALA A 425 6.32 -34.01 44.77
C ALA A 425 4.89 -34.31 44.27
N GLY A 426 4.70 -34.41 42.95
CA GLY A 426 3.40 -34.72 42.33
C GLY A 426 2.52 -33.50 42.02
N GLY A 427 3.02 -32.28 42.21
CA GLY A 427 2.32 -31.06 41.79
C GLY A 427 1.25 -30.54 42.75
N ALA A 428 1.24 -30.99 44.01
CA ALA A 428 0.24 -30.63 45.01
C ALA A 428 0.59 -29.37 45.84
N GLY A 429 1.75 -28.77 45.61
CA GLY A 429 2.27 -27.69 46.46
C GLY A 429 3.07 -28.22 47.66
N ARG A 430 3.99 -27.41 48.20
CA ARG A 430 4.74 -27.73 49.43
C ARG A 430 4.91 -26.49 50.33
N PRO A 431 5.00 -26.66 51.66
CA PRO A 431 5.36 -25.53 52.54
C PRO A 431 6.79 -25.04 52.28
N VAL A 432 7.03 -23.77 52.60
CA VAL A 432 8.36 -23.17 52.61
C VAL A 432 8.98 -23.36 53.99
N TYR A 433 10.23 -23.82 54.07
CA TYR A 433 10.92 -24.02 55.34
C TYR A 433 11.40 -22.68 55.94
N ASP A 434 11.53 -22.60 57.27
CA ASP A 434 11.97 -21.36 57.94
C ASP A 434 13.35 -20.88 57.43
N ASP A 435 14.30 -21.81 57.24
CA ASP A 435 15.63 -21.49 56.71
C ASP A 435 15.57 -21.01 55.25
N GLU A 436 14.68 -21.59 54.45
CA GLU A 436 14.43 -21.22 53.06
C GLU A 436 13.77 -19.83 52.98
N ALA A 437 12.78 -19.54 53.83
CA ALA A 437 12.16 -18.23 53.96
C ALA A 437 13.16 -17.17 54.44
N ALA A 438 14.02 -17.51 55.39
CA ALA A 438 15.07 -16.62 55.87
C ALA A 438 16.10 -16.32 54.76
N ALA A 439 16.44 -17.31 53.92
CA ALA A 439 17.30 -17.09 52.76
C ALA A 439 16.65 -16.16 51.72
N TYR A 440 15.35 -16.33 51.46
CA TYR A 440 14.59 -15.42 50.59
C TYR A 440 14.52 -14.00 51.13
N ALA A 441 14.27 -13.83 52.43
CA ALA A 441 14.26 -12.51 53.06
C ALA A 441 15.60 -11.80 52.90
N ARG A 442 16.73 -12.47 53.21
CA ARG A 442 18.08 -11.92 53.03
C ARG A 442 18.41 -11.60 51.56
N TYR A 443 17.92 -12.41 50.63
CA TYR A 443 18.05 -12.16 49.19
C TYR A 443 17.28 -10.91 48.75
N LEU A 444 16.03 -10.75 49.19
CA LEU A 444 15.16 -9.62 48.90
C LEU A 444 15.69 -8.31 49.52
N GLU A 445 16.16 -8.35 50.77
CA GLU A 445 16.77 -7.19 51.46
C GLU A 445 17.97 -6.62 50.71
N ARG A 446 18.68 -7.45 49.95
CA ARG A 446 19.82 -7.04 49.12
C ARG A 446 19.43 -6.62 47.69
N GLY A 447 18.13 -6.44 47.44
CA GLY A 447 17.59 -5.97 46.17
C GLY A 447 17.34 -7.07 45.13
N GLY A 448 17.47 -8.34 45.53
CA GLY A 448 17.08 -9.48 44.71
C GLY A 448 15.61 -9.44 44.30
N LYS A 449 15.26 -10.17 43.25
CA LYS A 449 13.88 -10.28 42.76
C LYS A 449 13.46 -11.74 42.77
N LEU A 450 12.37 -12.04 43.48
CA LEU A 450 11.88 -13.39 43.68
C LEU A 450 10.52 -13.55 43.00
N LEU A 451 10.38 -14.59 42.18
CA LEU A 451 9.10 -15.07 41.67
C LEU A 451 8.86 -16.47 42.19
N ILE A 452 7.72 -16.66 42.86
CA ILE A 452 7.28 -17.97 43.35
C ILE A 452 6.15 -18.44 42.45
N THR A 453 6.27 -19.67 41.96
CA THR A 453 5.30 -20.38 41.13
C THR A 453 4.95 -21.72 41.79
N GLY A 454 3.89 -22.38 41.31
CA GLY A 454 3.40 -23.63 41.89
C GLY A 454 1.92 -23.55 42.26
N VAL A 455 1.44 -24.58 42.96
CA VAL A 455 0.02 -24.71 43.35
C VAL A 455 -0.30 -23.99 44.66
N ASN A 456 0.71 -23.52 45.39
CA ASN A 456 0.52 -22.71 46.59
C ASN A 456 -0.13 -21.37 46.22
N PRO A 457 -1.38 -21.09 46.63
CA PRO A 457 -2.01 -19.83 46.29
C PRO A 457 -1.34 -18.70 47.07
N LEU A 458 -0.80 -17.71 46.36
CA LEU A 458 -0.18 -16.52 46.99
C LEU A 458 -1.19 -15.68 47.78
N SER A 459 -2.49 -15.83 47.51
CA SER A 459 -3.59 -15.20 48.25
C SER A 459 -3.94 -15.91 49.57
N ARG A 460 -3.50 -17.16 49.75
CA ARG A 460 -3.60 -17.95 50.99
C ARG A 460 -2.40 -18.88 51.12
N PRO A 461 -1.26 -18.40 51.65
CA PRO A 461 -0.05 -19.18 51.77
C PRO A 461 -0.28 -20.50 52.48
N ASP A 462 0.43 -21.53 52.04
CA ASP A 462 0.32 -22.87 52.63
C ASP A 462 0.79 -22.92 54.09
N ASN A 463 1.73 -22.04 54.49
CA ASN A 463 2.26 -22.03 55.84
C ASN A 463 2.76 -20.64 56.26
N ARG A 464 3.02 -20.52 57.57
CA ARG A 464 3.37 -19.25 58.21
C ARG A 464 4.61 -18.58 57.63
N ALA A 465 5.67 -19.36 57.36
CA ALA A 465 6.92 -18.83 56.80
C ALA A 465 6.73 -18.11 55.45
N LEU A 466 5.86 -18.65 54.59
CA LEU A 466 5.52 -18.00 53.32
C LEU A 466 4.60 -16.79 53.52
N ALA A 467 3.68 -16.84 54.48
CA ALA A 467 2.84 -15.68 54.81
C ALA A 467 3.64 -14.49 55.36
N ASP A 468 4.60 -14.75 56.24
CA ASP A 468 5.50 -13.74 56.78
C ASP A 468 6.40 -13.14 55.69
N LEU A 469 6.92 -13.98 54.79
CA LEU A 469 7.70 -13.52 53.63
C LEU A 469 6.89 -12.59 52.71
N LEU A 470 5.58 -12.84 52.57
CA LEU A 470 4.66 -12.05 51.76
C LEU A 470 4.06 -10.85 52.52
N GLY A 471 4.34 -10.70 53.82
CA GLY A 471 3.79 -9.63 54.66
C GLY A 471 2.29 -9.76 54.93
N LEU A 472 1.75 -10.99 54.93
CA LEU A 472 0.35 -11.27 55.18
C LEU A 472 0.07 -11.50 56.68
N GLY A 473 -1.12 -11.12 57.14
CA GLY A 473 -1.52 -11.22 58.56
C GLY A 473 -1.76 -12.66 59.06
N ASP A 474 -1.94 -12.80 60.36
CA ASP A 474 -1.87 -14.12 61.03
C ASP A 474 -2.91 -15.15 60.58
N ASP A 475 -4.07 -14.70 60.10
CA ASP A 475 -5.18 -15.54 59.65
C ASP A 475 -5.14 -15.87 58.13
N ALA A 476 -4.04 -15.56 57.45
CA ALA A 476 -3.96 -15.67 55.99
C ALA A 476 -3.56 -17.06 55.46
N CYS A 477 -3.19 -18.02 56.33
CA CYS A 477 -2.68 -19.32 55.91
C CYS A 477 -3.80 -20.34 55.61
N ASP A 478 -3.64 -21.17 54.57
CA ASP A 478 -4.60 -22.24 54.23
C ASP A 478 -4.44 -23.50 55.10
N ARG A 479 -3.22 -23.79 55.56
CA ARG A 479 -2.92 -24.85 56.54
C ARG A 479 -2.59 -24.19 57.88
N VAL A 480 -3.53 -24.25 58.82
CA VAL A 480 -3.39 -23.65 60.16
C VAL A 480 -2.44 -24.50 61.01
N GLU A 481 -1.44 -23.85 61.63
CA GLU A 481 -0.56 -24.38 62.72
C GLU A 481 -0.02 -25.82 62.58
N GLU A 482 0.49 -26.21 61.43
CA GLU A 482 1.21 -27.48 61.31
C GLU A 482 2.74 -27.20 61.32
N PRO A 483 3.50 -27.73 62.31
CA PRO A 483 4.96 -27.72 62.27
C PRO A 483 5.40 -28.35 60.94
N GLY A 484 6.32 -27.72 60.22
CA GLY A 484 6.78 -28.20 58.90
C GLY A 484 7.17 -29.68 58.95
N GLY A 485 6.25 -30.57 58.55
CA GLY A 485 6.44 -32.00 58.83
C GLY A 485 5.33 -32.97 58.44
N GLN A 486 4.06 -32.61 58.31
CA GLN A 486 3.02 -33.61 57.97
C GLN A 486 1.98 -33.10 56.95
N MET A 487 1.78 -33.90 55.89
CA MET A 487 0.73 -33.67 54.88
C MET A 487 -0.57 -34.33 55.32
N ILE A 488 -1.69 -33.60 55.28
CA ILE A 488 -3.00 -34.18 55.02
C ILE A 488 -3.46 -33.67 53.65
N MET A 489 -3.81 -34.61 52.76
CA MET A 489 -4.28 -34.28 51.42
C MET A 489 -5.65 -33.59 51.48
N ALA A 490 -5.69 -32.35 50.99
CA ALA A 490 -6.93 -31.72 50.55
C ALA A 490 -6.81 -31.41 49.05
N GLN A 491 -7.74 -31.96 48.26
CA GLN A 491 -7.90 -31.64 46.84
C GLN A 491 -8.62 -30.29 46.70
N ALA A 492 -8.00 -29.34 45.99
CA ALA A 492 -8.73 -28.39 45.18
C ALA A 492 -7.85 -27.84 44.05
N ALA A 493 -8.36 -27.93 42.82
CA ALA A 493 -7.76 -27.43 41.60
C ALA A 493 -8.20 -25.98 41.32
N GLY A 494 -7.34 -25.15 40.70
CA GLY A 494 -7.78 -23.92 40.03
C GLY A 494 -6.77 -22.81 39.81
N THR A 495 -6.16 -22.80 38.61
CA THR A 495 -5.58 -21.68 37.80
C THR A 495 -4.43 -20.81 38.33
N PRO A 496 -3.33 -20.64 37.55
CA PRO A 496 -2.24 -19.71 37.86
C PRO A 496 -2.52 -18.34 37.21
N PHE A 497 -2.84 -17.31 38.00
CA PHE A 497 -2.79 -15.93 37.52
C PHE A 497 -2.05 -15.05 38.52
N VAL A 498 -1.14 -14.23 37.98
CA VAL A 498 -0.56 -13.07 38.64
C VAL A 498 -1.59 -11.94 38.55
N SER A 499 -1.96 -11.34 39.69
CA SER A 499 -2.71 -10.08 39.69
C SER A 499 -1.73 -8.92 39.58
N LEU A 500 -1.70 -8.26 38.42
CA LEU A 500 -1.06 -6.96 38.24
C LEU A 500 -2.17 -5.89 38.28
N ASP A 501 -1.90 -4.73 38.88
CA ASP A 501 -2.88 -3.65 38.89
C ASP A 501 -3.02 -3.03 37.49
N ALA A 502 -4.21 -2.48 37.19
CA ALA A 502 -4.45 -1.79 35.93
C ALA A 502 -3.55 -0.55 35.82
N GLY A 503 -2.44 -0.67 35.08
CA GLY A 503 -1.41 0.38 34.96
C GLY A 503 0.02 -0.15 35.16
N ASP A 504 0.17 -1.34 35.73
CA ASP A 504 1.48 -1.98 35.85
C ASP A 504 2.02 -2.36 34.48
N ARG A 505 3.12 -1.72 34.11
CA ARG A 505 3.93 -2.15 32.97
C ARG A 505 4.88 -3.23 33.49
N VAL A 506 4.69 -4.47 33.06
CA VAL A 506 5.81 -5.41 33.01
C VAL A 506 6.82 -4.77 32.08
N ALA A 507 7.84 -4.15 32.65
CA ALA A 507 8.91 -3.52 31.89
C ALA A 507 9.73 -4.63 31.23
N VAL A 508 9.21 -5.18 30.13
CA VAL A 508 10.06 -5.67 29.06
C VAL A 508 10.60 -4.39 28.44
N ALA A 509 11.72 -3.89 28.98
CA ALA A 509 12.54 -3.00 28.19
C ALA A 509 12.99 -3.84 27.00
N ALA A 510 12.21 -3.83 25.91
CA ALA A 510 12.76 -3.99 24.60
C ALA A 510 13.80 -2.88 24.53
N GLY A 511 15.08 -3.24 24.61
CA GLY A 511 16.14 -2.30 24.29
C GLY A 511 15.75 -1.68 22.96
N SER A 512 15.44 -0.39 22.97
CA SER A 512 15.02 0.35 21.79
C SER A 512 16.18 0.27 20.81
N ARG A 513 16.03 -0.59 19.81
CA ARG A 513 16.79 -0.47 18.57
C ARG A 513 16.15 0.67 17.82
N ASP A 514 16.68 1.87 18.03
CA ASP A 514 16.57 2.89 17.01
C ASP A 514 17.84 2.83 16.17
N ILE A 515 17.68 2.31 14.95
CA ILE A 515 18.67 2.40 13.89
C ILE A 515 18.20 3.59 13.06
N ALA A 516 18.99 4.65 13.10
CA ALA A 516 18.84 5.93 12.39
C ALA A 516 17.96 7.00 13.06
N MET A 517 18.63 7.93 13.76
CA MET A 517 18.28 9.35 13.64
C MET A 517 19.54 10.13 13.18
N PRO A 518 19.43 10.98 12.14
CA PRO A 518 20.53 11.84 11.71
C PRO A 518 20.78 12.92 12.77
N GLU A 519 22.06 13.26 12.97
CA GLU A 519 22.44 14.31 13.92
C GLU A 519 21.73 15.64 13.58
N PRO A 520 21.24 16.39 14.60
CA PRO A 520 20.94 17.79 14.41
C PRO A 520 22.26 18.56 14.30
N THR A 521 22.41 19.26 13.18
CA THR A 521 23.44 20.26 12.97
C THR A 521 23.33 21.42 13.97
N GLY A 522 24.47 21.80 14.57
CA GLY A 522 24.66 23.06 15.32
C GLY A 522 25.25 22.83 16.72
N THR A 523 26.37 23.45 17.12
CA THR A 523 26.96 24.74 16.75
C THR A 523 28.46 24.69 16.54
#